data_AF-A0A3A8LVM7-F1
#
_entry.id   AF-A0A3A8LVM7-F1
#
_cell.length_a   1.000
_cell.length_b   1.000
_cell.length_c   1.000
_cell.angle_alpha   90.00
_cell.angle_beta   90.00
_cell.angle_gamma   90.00
#
_symmetry.space_group_name_H-M   'P 1'
#
loop_
_entity.id
_entity.type
_entity.pdbx_description
1 polymer ?
#
loop_
_entity_poly.entity_id
_entity_poly.type
_entity_poly.pdbx_seq_one_letter_code
_entity_poly.pdbx_strand_id
1 'polypeptide(L)'
;MLASAREPKPRTYDIIIVGGGKTEAEAQAALDRLKTQVLWVRVARPSGDFLAVKKSDDYPGLNKGLYIAVLGLCARDAEVTVDMKRFMKALKVHAPGAYSKSIKGQYGDPCPPSDAFTPPDDEEKPFLERIAKEPKSAEAFYAYALFLKNQGGLEQADAMVGHALDLDPQHAEAKALAHLLMVLLTD
;
A
#
# COMPACT_ATOMS: atom_id res chain seq x y z
N MET A 1 -39.95 6.98 4.70
CA MET A 1 -39.03 6.88 5.84
C MET A 1 -37.65 6.60 5.29
N LEU A 2 -36.72 7.54 5.43
CA LEU A 2 -35.31 7.34 5.06
C LEU A 2 -34.75 6.28 6.00
N ALA A 3 -34.33 5.14 5.45
CA ALA A 3 -33.55 4.17 6.21
C ALA A 3 -32.26 4.88 6.65
N SER A 4 -32.16 5.17 7.94
CA SER A 4 -30.90 5.62 8.55
C SER A 4 -29.86 4.55 8.23
N ALA A 5 -28.95 4.86 7.30
CA ALA A 5 -27.78 4.02 7.06
C ALA A 5 -27.08 3.89 8.42
N ARG A 6 -27.17 2.70 9.02
CA ARG A 6 -26.43 2.42 10.26
C ARG A 6 -24.97 2.64 9.90
N GLU A 7 -24.30 3.53 10.64
CA GLU A 7 -22.85 3.70 10.50
C GLU A 7 -22.19 2.31 10.51
N PRO A 8 -21.22 2.05 9.60
CA PRO A 8 -20.56 0.76 9.54
C PRO A 8 -20.04 0.37 10.92
N LYS A 9 -20.23 -0.88 11.36
CA LYS A 9 -19.70 -1.27 12.68
C LYS A 9 -18.17 -1.14 12.67
N PRO A 10 -17.55 -0.62 13.75
CA PRO A 10 -16.09 -0.58 13.86
C PRO A 10 -15.48 -1.97 13.66
N ARG A 11 -14.47 -2.06 12.79
CA ARG A 11 -13.73 -3.29 12.52
C ARG A 11 -12.45 -3.32 13.32
N THR A 12 -11.85 -4.51 13.43
CA THR A 12 -10.53 -4.66 14.03
C THR A 12 -9.48 -4.62 12.94
N TYR A 13 -8.47 -3.77 13.13
CA TYR A 13 -7.36 -3.60 12.21
C TYR A 13 -6.05 -3.93 12.91
N ASP A 14 -5.10 -4.46 12.17
CA ASP A 14 -3.70 -4.41 12.55
C ASP A 14 -3.05 -3.22 11.85
N ILE A 15 -2.75 -2.17 12.63
CA ILE A 15 -1.98 -1.02 12.15
C ILE A 15 -0.50 -1.37 12.16
N ILE A 16 0.18 -1.18 11.03
CA ILE A 16 1.60 -1.49 10.84
C ILE A 16 2.39 -0.18 10.96
N ILE A 17 3.29 -0.11 11.94
CA ILE A 17 4.08 1.07 12.27
C ILE A 17 5.55 0.75 12.07
N VAL A 18 6.26 1.57 11.30
CA VAL A 18 7.69 1.37 10.97
C VAL A 18 8.62 2.31 11.75
N GLY A 19 8.05 3.24 12.51
CA GLY A 19 8.78 4.18 13.34
C GLY A 19 7.86 5.28 13.88
N GLY A 20 8.44 6.23 14.59
CA GLY A 20 7.70 7.34 15.18
C GLY A 20 8.53 8.07 16.24
N GLY A 21 7.99 9.16 16.74
CA GLY A 21 8.68 10.02 17.70
C GLY A 21 7.78 11.10 18.29
N LYS A 22 8.41 12.08 18.93
CA LYS A 22 7.75 13.28 19.48
C LYS A 22 7.49 14.33 18.40
N THR A 23 8.18 14.24 17.27
CA THR A 23 8.07 15.18 16.17
C THR A 23 7.66 14.48 14.88
N GLU A 24 7.00 15.22 14.00
CA GLU A 24 6.63 14.75 12.66
C GLU A 24 7.86 14.35 11.84
N ALA A 25 8.97 15.09 11.99
CA ALA A 25 10.23 14.83 11.31
C ALA A 25 10.82 13.46 11.67
N GLU A 26 10.73 13.03 12.93
CA GLU A 26 11.21 11.70 13.34
C GLU A 26 10.40 10.57 12.69
N ALA A 27 9.08 10.72 12.61
CA ALA A 27 8.22 9.77 11.91
C ALA A 27 8.49 9.78 10.41
N GLN A 28 8.63 10.95 9.79
CA GLN A 28 8.93 11.08 8.37
C GLN A 28 10.28 10.44 8.01
N ALA A 29 11.31 10.65 8.84
CA ALA A 29 12.61 10.05 8.65
C ALA A 29 12.57 8.50 8.66
N ALA A 30 11.64 7.89 9.40
CA ALA A 30 11.45 6.43 9.37
C ALA A 30 10.90 5.96 8.01
N LEU A 31 9.94 6.69 7.43
CA LEU A 31 9.41 6.39 6.10
C LEU A 31 10.46 6.61 5.02
N ASP A 32 11.23 7.70 5.12
CA ASP A 32 12.25 8.03 4.12
C ASP A 32 13.39 7.01 4.13
N ARG A 33 13.79 6.51 5.29
CA ARG A 33 14.74 5.39 5.39
C ARG A 33 14.17 4.16 4.70
N LEU A 34 12.93 3.78 5.00
CA LEU A 34 12.30 2.61 4.38
C LEU A 34 12.25 2.73 2.85
N LYS A 35 11.87 3.89 2.32
CA LYS A 35 11.83 4.18 0.86
C LYS A 35 13.13 3.84 0.14
N THR A 36 14.29 4.08 0.78
CA THR A 36 15.60 3.80 0.18
C THR A 36 15.98 2.32 0.16
N GLN A 37 15.32 1.49 0.97
CA GLN A 37 15.69 0.08 1.18
C GLN A 37 14.78 -0.90 0.44
N VAL A 38 13.69 -0.43 -0.16
CA VAL A 38 12.63 -1.28 -0.71
C VAL A 38 12.31 -0.89 -2.14
N LEU A 39 11.70 -1.83 -2.86
CA LEU A 39 11.12 -1.57 -4.18
C LEU A 39 9.86 -0.73 -4.00
N TRP A 40 10.04 0.60 -3.91
CA TRP A 40 8.97 1.52 -3.57
C TRP A 40 7.74 1.40 -4.46
N VAL A 41 7.95 1.06 -5.75
CA VAL A 41 6.88 0.84 -6.71
C VAL A 41 5.91 -0.28 -6.32
N ARG A 42 6.33 -1.25 -5.49
CA ARG A 42 5.45 -2.33 -4.99
C ARG A 42 4.58 -1.90 -3.81
N VAL A 43 4.87 -0.74 -3.22
CA VAL A 43 4.18 -0.23 -2.03
C VAL A 43 3.42 1.07 -2.32
N ALA A 44 3.89 1.84 -3.30
CA ALA A 44 3.28 3.10 -3.71
C ALA A 44 1.92 2.84 -4.37
N ARG A 45 0.86 3.40 -3.79
CA ARG A 45 -0.44 3.54 -4.46
C ARG A 45 -0.69 5.01 -4.78
N PRO A 46 -1.29 5.35 -5.93
CA PRO A 46 -1.59 6.73 -6.32
C PRO A 46 -2.47 7.49 -5.31
N SER A 47 -3.34 6.80 -4.55
CA SER A 47 -4.23 7.44 -3.57
C SER A 47 -3.49 8.07 -2.38
N GLY A 48 -2.20 7.75 -2.17
CA GLY A 48 -1.40 8.35 -1.09
C GLY A 48 -1.81 7.95 0.33
N ASP A 49 -2.76 7.01 0.47
CA ASP A 49 -3.31 6.61 1.77
C ASP A 49 -2.41 5.64 2.55
N PHE A 50 -1.42 5.07 1.87
CA PHE A 50 -0.39 4.22 2.42
C PHE A 50 0.84 5.04 2.79
N LEU A 51 1.60 4.62 3.81
CA LEU A 51 2.93 5.17 4.09
C LEU A 51 2.91 6.66 4.49
N ALA A 52 2.12 6.98 5.50
CA ALA A 52 1.89 8.35 5.95
C ALA A 52 2.32 8.57 7.40
N VAL A 53 2.76 9.80 7.69
CA VAL A 53 2.89 10.25 9.07
C VAL A 53 1.50 10.58 9.60
N LYS A 54 1.17 10.03 10.76
CA LYS A 54 -0.12 10.25 11.45
C LYS A 54 0.13 10.57 12.91
N LYS A 55 -0.87 11.13 13.59
CA LYS A 55 -0.84 11.29 15.05
C LYS A 55 -1.40 10.04 15.70
N SER A 56 -0.71 9.54 16.71
CA SER A 56 -1.15 8.34 17.44
C SER A 56 -2.48 8.56 18.19
N ASP A 57 -2.82 9.81 18.47
CA ASP A 57 -4.08 10.21 19.11
C ASP A 57 -5.32 9.85 18.27
N ASP A 58 -5.15 9.73 16.94
CA ASP A 58 -6.22 9.37 16.00
C ASP A 58 -6.58 7.87 16.05
N TYR A 59 -5.78 7.06 16.76
CA TYR A 59 -5.92 5.61 16.80
C TYR A 59 -6.10 5.11 18.25
N PRO A 60 -7.35 4.86 18.69
CA PRO A 60 -7.64 4.35 20.02
C PRO A 60 -6.87 3.07 20.34
N GLY A 61 -6.20 3.08 21.50
CA GLY A 61 -5.35 1.99 21.96
C GLY A 61 -3.86 2.23 21.74
N LEU A 62 -3.45 3.25 20.98
CA LEU A 62 -2.04 3.68 20.89
C LEU A 62 -1.65 4.65 22.02
N ASN A 63 -0.34 4.78 22.25
CA ASN A 63 0.20 5.77 23.18
C ASN A 63 0.02 7.17 22.60
N LYS A 64 -0.57 8.08 23.38
CA LYS A 64 -0.93 9.44 22.96
C LYS A 64 0.28 10.37 22.79
N GLY A 65 0.11 11.44 22.01
CA GLY A 65 1.08 12.51 21.84
C GLY A 65 2.36 12.09 21.10
N LEU A 66 2.23 11.21 20.11
CA LEU A 66 3.32 10.78 19.23
C LEU A 66 2.94 10.99 17.76
N TYR A 67 3.95 11.22 16.94
CA TYR A 67 3.86 11.06 15.49
C TYR A 67 4.32 9.64 15.14
N ILE A 68 3.55 8.95 14.30
CA ILE A 68 3.81 7.57 13.90
C ILE A 68 3.92 7.46 12.38
N ALA A 69 4.88 6.67 11.93
CA ALA A 69 5.07 6.31 10.53
C ALA A 69 4.23 5.06 10.24
N VAL A 70 3.04 5.26 9.68
CA VAL A 70 2.09 4.20 9.39
C VAL A 70 2.34 3.66 8.00
N LEU A 71 2.66 2.38 7.90
CA LEU A 71 2.86 1.68 6.63
C LEU A 71 1.51 1.40 5.95
N GLY A 72 0.55 0.93 6.74
CA GLY A 72 -0.79 0.57 6.30
C GLY A 72 -1.62 -0.01 7.45
N LEU A 73 -2.89 -0.29 7.17
CA LEU A 73 -3.83 -0.88 8.11
C LEU A 73 -4.51 -2.07 7.43
N CYS A 74 -4.44 -3.24 8.04
CA CYS A 74 -5.05 -4.45 7.51
C CYS A 74 -6.26 -4.85 8.35
N ALA A 75 -7.45 -4.90 7.73
CA ALA A 75 -8.65 -5.39 8.40
C ALA A 75 -8.51 -6.89 8.72
N ARG A 76 -8.89 -7.31 9.93
CA ARG A 76 -8.82 -8.73 10.34
C ARG A 76 -9.91 -9.61 9.74
N ASP A 77 -10.94 -9.00 9.20
CA ASP A 77 -12.09 -9.63 8.54
C ASP A 77 -12.03 -9.49 7.00
N ALA A 78 -10.90 -9.05 6.45
CA ALA A 78 -10.69 -9.00 5.00
C ALA A 78 -10.66 -10.42 4.42
N GLU A 79 -11.23 -10.60 3.22
CA GLU A 79 -11.19 -11.87 2.47
C GLU A 79 -9.75 -12.34 2.24
N VAL A 80 -8.82 -11.40 2.12
CA VAL A 80 -7.38 -11.68 2.04
C VAL A 80 -6.77 -11.57 3.45
N THR A 81 -6.63 -12.72 4.12
CA THR A 81 -5.79 -12.79 5.31
C THR A 81 -4.33 -12.78 4.86
N VAL A 82 -3.70 -11.60 4.91
CA VAL A 82 -2.24 -11.50 4.77
C VAL A 82 -1.61 -12.41 5.83
N ASP A 83 -0.66 -13.27 5.42
CA ASP A 83 0.21 -13.95 6.38
C ASP A 83 1.08 -12.89 7.06
N MET A 84 0.52 -12.27 8.09
CA MET A 84 1.12 -11.17 8.83
C MET A 84 2.47 -11.58 9.42
N LYS A 85 2.64 -12.87 9.74
CA LYS A 85 3.92 -13.37 10.25
C LYS A 85 4.98 -13.35 9.16
N ARG A 86 4.68 -13.85 7.96
CA ARG A 86 5.59 -13.79 6.80
C ARG A 86 5.86 -12.36 6.37
N PHE A 87 4.82 -11.54 6.26
CA PHE A 87 4.90 -10.12 5.90
C PHE A 87 5.79 -9.34 6.88
N MET A 88 5.52 -9.43 8.19
CA MET A 88 6.33 -8.73 9.19
C MET A 88 7.77 -9.24 9.25
N LYS A 89 7.99 -10.54 8.97
CA LYS A 89 9.35 -11.08 8.87
C LYS A 89 10.12 -10.43 7.72
N ALA A 90 9.50 -10.28 6.54
CA ALA A 90 10.10 -9.62 5.39
C ALA A 90 10.32 -8.11 5.65
N LEU A 91 9.30 -7.41 6.17
CA LEU A 91 9.39 -5.99 6.51
C LEU A 91 10.53 -5.70 7.50
N LYS A 92 10.71 -6.54 8.53
CA LYS A 92 11.74 -6.34 9.56
C LYS A 92 13.17 -6.43 9.06
N VAL A 93 13.41 -7.01 7.87
CA VAL A 93 14.72 -6.96 7.21
C VAL A 93 15.09 -5.52 6.86
N HIS A 94 14.09 -4.72 6.45
CA HIS A 94 14.27 -3.32 6.02
C HIS A 94 13.95 -2.31 7.14
N ALA A 95 13.07 -2.67 8.08
CA ALA A 95 12.69 -1.86 9.23
C ALA A 95 12.63 -2.72 10.51
N PRO A 96 13.78 -2.97 11.19
CA PRO A 96 13.84 -3.85 12.36
C PRO A 96 12.92 -3.44 13.52
N GLY A 97 12.67 -2.14 13.66
CA GLY A 97 11.77 -1.57 14.66
C GLY A 97 10.29 -1.65 14.30
N ALA A 98 9.94 -2.19 13.13
CA ALA A 98 8.55 -2.27 12.70
C ALA A 98 7.74 -3.23 13.59
N TYR A 99 6.54 -2.81 13.94
CA TYR A 99 5.59 -3.61 14.70
C TYR A 99 4.17 -3.41 14.19
N SER A 100 3.29 -4.35 14.50
CA SER A 100 1.86 -4.19 14.32
C SER A 100 1.15 -4.12 15.67
N LYS A 101 0.03 -3.40 15.72
CA LYS A 101 -0.84 -3.36 16.90
C LYS A 101 -2.30 -3.44 16.49
N SER A 102 -3.09 -4.18 17.26
CA SER A 102 -4.51 -4.29 16.99
C SER A 102 -5.26 -3.09 17.54
N ILE A 103 -6.01 -2.43 16.68
CA ILE A 103 -6.84 -1.27 16.99
C ILE A 103 -8.26 -1.50 16.48
N LYS A 104 -9.22 -0.77 17.04
CA LYS A 104 -10.61 -0.75 16.56
C LYS A 104 -10.90 0.60 15.93
N GLY A 105 -11.69 0.61 14.87
CA GLY A 105 -12.16 1.84 14.23
C GLY A 105 -12.69 1.60 12.83
N GLN A 106 -12.62 2.64 12.01
CA GLN A 106 -13.07 2.64 10.61
C GLN A 106 -12.03 3.44 9.82
N TYR A 107 -11.17 2.77 9.06
CA TYR A 107 -9.98 3.40 8.47
C TYR A 107 -9.80 3.09 6.96
N GLY A 108 -10.82 2.53 6.31
CA GLY A 108 -10.66 1.86 5.00
C GLY A 108 -9.95 0.52 5.16
N ASP A 109 -9.38 -0.04 4.09
CA ASP A 109 -8.45 -1.20 4.16
C ASP A 109 -7.19 -0.93 3.33
N PRO A 110 -6.35 0.06 3.73
CA PRO A 110 -5.09 0.28 3.08
C PRO A 110 -4.06 -0.77 3.56
N CYS A 111 -4.33 -2.05 3.30
CA CYS A 111 -3.43 -3.14 3.63
C CYS A 111 -2.34 -3.30 2.56
N PRO A 112 -1.04 -3.21 2.90
CA PRO A 112 0.01 -3.35 1.91
C PRO A 112 -0.03 -4.76 1.28
N PRO A 113 0.36 -4.90 -0.01
CA PRO A 113 0.46 -6.21 -0.64
C PRO A 113 1.32 -7.18 0.18
N SER A 114 0.89 -8.45 0.26
CA SER A 114 1.56 -9.46 1.10
C SER A 114 3.04 -9.71 0.73
N ASP A 115 3.39 -9.42 -0.51
CA ASP A 115 4.68 -9.60 -1.16
C ASP A 115 5.49 -8.29 -1.27
N ALA A 116 4.96 -7.16 -0.76
CA ALA A 116 5.56 -5.82 -0.89
C ALA A 116 7.04 -5.72 -0.45
N PHE A 117 7.48 -6.61 0.43
CA PHE A 117 8.84 -6.64 1.00
C PHE A 117 9.61 -7.92 0.66
N THR A 118 9.12 -8.75 -0.25
CA THR A 118 9.89 -9.91 -0.72
C THR A 118 10.76 -9.51 -1.91
N PRO A 119 11.92 -10.16 -2.14
CA PRO A 119 12.64 -10.00 -3.40
C PRO A 119 11.72 -10.33 -4.60
N PRO A 120 11.86 -9.60 -5.72
CA PRO A 120 11.14 -9.95 -6.95
C PRO A 120 11.72 -11.24 -7.52
N ASP A 121 10.88 -12.02 -8.19
CA ASP A 121 11.35 -13.18 -8.97
C ASP A 121 11.95 -12.74 -10.32
N ASP A 122 12.46 -13.71 -11.07
CA ASP A 122 13.11 -13.48 -12.36
C ASP A 122 12.12 -12.99 -13.44
N GLU A 123 10.82 -13.20 -13.28
CA GLU A 123 9.78 -12.73 -14.21
C GLU A 123 9.39 -11.28 -13.93
N GLU A 124 9.32 -10.88 -12.66
CA GLU A 124 8.98 -9.52 -12.23
C GLU A 124 10.15 -8.55 -12.40
N LYS A 125 11.37 -9.02 -12.13
CA LYS A 125 12.58 -8.18 -12.07
C LYS A 125 12.80 -7.28 -13.30
N PRO A 126 12.62 -7.73 -14.56
CA PRO A 126 12.79 -6.88 -15.74
C PRO A 126 11.86 -5.65 -15.75
N PHE A 127 10.62 -5.78 -15.26
CA PHE A 127 9.67 -4.67 -15.20
C PHE A 127 10.09 -3.62 -14.18
N LEU A 128 10.53 -4.06 -13.00
CA LEU A 128 11.01 -3.18 -11.95
C LEU A 128 12.28 -2.43 -12.36
N GLU A 129 13.22 -3.12 -13.02
CA GLU A 129 14.43 -2.49 -13.56
C GLU A 129 14.10 -1.46 -14.64
N ARG A 130 13.09 -1.72 -15.49
CA ARG A 130 12.63 -0.77 -16.49
C ARG A 130 12.08 0.50 -15.83
N ILE A 131 11.20 0.36 -14.84
CA ILE A 131 10.65 1.51 -14.10
C ILE A 131 11.77 2.31 -13.40
N ALA A 132 12.78 1.62 -12.84
CA ALA A 132 13.91 2.30 -12.22
C ALA A 132 14.75 3.12 -13.21
N LYS A 133 14.91 2.63 -14.46
CA LYS A 133 15.63 3.34 -15.54
C LYS A 133 14.77 4.44 -16.17
N GLU A 134 13.46 4.24 -16.24
CA GLU A 134 12.50 5.10 -16.94
C GLU A 134 11.34 5.55 -16.00
N PRO A 135 11.62 6.27 -14.90
CA PRO A 135 10.60 6.58 -13.90
C PRO A 135 9.50 7.55 -14.37
N LYS A 136 9.62 8.11 -15.58
CA LYS A 136 8.62 9.00 -16.21
C LYS A 136 7.95 8.36 -17.44
N SER A 137 8.13 7.06 -17.65
CA SER A 137 7.59 6.33 -18.78
C SER A 137 6.26 5.70 -18.39
N ALA A 138 5.15 6.27 -18.89
CA ALA A 138 3.82 5.70 -18.69
C ALA A 138 3.74 4.25 -19.18
N GLU A 139 4.40 3.96 -20.30
CA GLU A 139 4.52 2.62 -20.87
C GLU A 139 5.25 1.62 -19.92
N ALA A 140 6.26 2.07 -19.16
CA ALA A 140 6.94 1.19 -18.21
C ALA A 140 6.02 0.77 -17.06
N PHE A 141 5.22 1.71 -16.54
CA PHE A 141 4.20 1.41 -15.52
C PHE A 141 3.06 0.57 -16.09
N TYR A 142 2.59 0.86 -17.30
CA TYR A 142 1.57 0.05 -17.99
C TYR A 142 2.02 -1.40 -18.19
N ALA A 143 3.24 -1.63 -18.67
CA ALA A 143 3.78 -2.96 -18.86
C ALA A 143 3.82 -3.77 -17.57
N TYR A 144 4.24 -3.14 -16.45
CA TYR A 144 4.23 -3.79 -15.15
C TYR A 144 2.81 -4.05 -14.64
N ALA A 145 1.88 -3.11 -14.86
CA ALA A 145 0.47 -3.30 -14.53
C ALA A 145 -0.13 -4.53 -15.24
N LEU A 146 0.16 -4.68 -16.54
CA LEU A 146 -0.30 -5.82 -17.33
C LEU A 146 0.28 -7.14 -16.81
N PHE A 147 1.56 -7.16 -16.45
CA PHE A 147 2.20 -8.31 -15.80
C PHE A 147 1.48 -8.68 -14.49
N LEU A 148 1.29 -7.72 -13.58
CA LEU A 148 0.60 -7.93 -12.31
C LEU A 148 -0.83 -8.46 -12.51
N LYS A 149 -1.56 -7.88 -13.46
CA LYS A 149 -2.92 -8.31 -13.81
C LYS A 149 -2.94 -9.76 -14.29
N ASN A 150 -1.95 -10.19 -15.06
CA ASN A 150 -1.83 -11.58 -15.52
C ASN A 150 -1.45 -12.55 -14.38
N GLN A 151 -0.74 -12.08 -13.36
CA GLN A 151 -0.44 -12.83 -12.14
C GLN A 151 -1.59 -12.80 -11.11
N GLY A 152 -2.71 -12.13 -11.42
CA GLY A 152 -3.85 -11.98 -10.52
C GLY A 152 -3.71 -10.88 -9.45
N GLY A 153 -2.63 -10.10 -9.48
CA GLY A 153 -2.41 -8.95 -8.60
C GLY A 153 -3.22 -7.73 -9.05
N LEU A 154 -4.55 -7.83 -9.04
CA LEU A 154 -5.45 -6.81 -9.62
C LEU A 154 -5.33 -5.45 -8.93
N GLU A 155 -5.23 -5.40 -7.60
CA GLU A 155 -5.06 -4.13 -6.87
C GLU A 155 -3.70 -3.48 -7.17
N GLN A 156 -2.63 -4.28 -7.23
CA GLN A 156 -1.31 -3.75 -7.60
C GLN A 156 -1.30 -3.28 -9.05
N ALA A 157 -1.97 -4.01 -9.94
CA ALA A 157 -2.12 -3.60 -11.34
C ALA A 157 -2.86 -2.25 -11.45
N ASP A 158 -3.95 -2.06 -10.72
CA ASP A 158 -4.71 -0.81 -10.70
C ASP A 158 -3.87 0.37 -10.24
N ALA A 159 -3.08 0.18 -9.18
CA ALA A 159 -2.13 1.19 -8.72
C ALA A 159 -1.10 1.58 -9.81
N MET A 160 -0.57 0.59 -10.55
CA MET A 160 0.39 0.85 -11.63
C MET A 160 -0.27 1.50 -12.86
N VAL A 161 -1.52 1.16 -13.18
CA VAL A 161 -2.29 1.86 -14.22
C VAL A 161 -2.53 3.32 -13.83
N GLY A 162 -2.85 3.59 -12.57
CA GLY A 162 -2.99 4.97 -12.07
C GLY A 162 -1.71 5.78 -12.28
N HIS A 163 -0.54 5.22 -11.94
CA HIS A 163 0.75 5.86 -12.22
C HIS A 163 0.99 6.11 -13.72
N ALA A 164 0.63 5.16 -14.59
CA ALA A 164 0.74 5.35 -16.03
C ALA A 164 -0.13 6.51 -16.52
N LEU A 165 -1.37 6.61 -16.03
CA LEU A 165 -2.32 7.67 -16.41
C LEU A 165 -2.00 9.03 -15.82
N ASP A 166 -1.37 9.09 -14.64
CA ASP A 166 -0.84 10.34 -14.07
C ASP A 166 0.29 10.92 -14.94
N LEU A 167 1.12 10.04 -15.53
CA LEU A 167 2.21 10.42 -16.44
C LEU A 167 1.71 10.76 -17.85
N ASP A 168 0.79 9.95 -18.39
CA ASP A 168 0.15 10.17 -19.67
C ASP A 168 -1.36 9.89 -19.59
N PRO A 169 -2.18 10.93 -19.38
CA PRO A 169 -3.64 10.82 -19.35
C PRO A 169 -4.27 10.40 -20.68
N GLN A 170 -3.52 10.29 -21.79
CA GLN A 170 -4.03 9.88 -23.10
C GLN A 170 -3.62 8.46 -23.50
N HIS A 171 -2.85 7.75 -22.67
CA HIS A 171 -2.43 6.38 -22.94
C HIS A 171 -3.63 5.43 -23.07
N ALA A 172 -3.90 4.98 -24.31
CA ALA A 172 -5.12 4.28 -24.65
C ALA A 172 -5.22 2.90 -23.98
N GLU A 173 -4.11 2.17 -23.95
CA GLU A 173 -3.99 0.84 -23.37
C GLU A 173 -4.12 0.86 -21.85
N ALA A 174 -3.54 1.85 -21.19
CA ALA A 174 -3.70 2.06 -19.74
C ALA A 174 -5.17 2.34 -19.38
N LYS A 175 -5.89 3.18 -20.16
CA LYS A 175 -7.33 3.41 -19.96
C LYS A 175 -8.16 2.15 -20.14
N ALA A 176 -7.86 1.37 -21.18
CA ALA A 176 -8.56 0.12 -21.44
C ALA A 176 -8.35 -0.87 -20.29
N LEU A 177 -7.12 -0.96 -19.77
CA LEU A 177 -6.81 -1.81 -18.61
C LEU A 177 -7.47 -1.28 -17.33
N ALA A 178 -7.50 0.03 -17.08
CA ALA A 178 -8.23 0.62 -15.95
C ALA A 178 -9.72 0.23 -15.96
N HIS A 179 -10.39 0.36 -17.11
CA HIS A 179 -11.79 -0.04 -17.24
C HIS A 179 -11.99 -1.54 -16.95
N LEU A 180 -11.09 -2.39 -17.44
CA LEU A 180 -11.15 -3.82 -17.17
C LEU A 180 -10.94 -4.13 -15.68
N LEU A 181 -9.93 -3.52 -15.05
CA LEU A 181 -9.64 -3.70 -13.62
C LEU A 181 -10.79 -3.21 -12.74
N MET A 182 -11.44 -2.11 -13.10
CA MET A 182 -12.63 -1.62 -12.42
C MET A 182 -13.72 -2.69 -12.38
N VAL A 183 -14.00 -3.36 -13.50
CA VAL A 183 -14.99 -4.46 -13.53
C VAL A 183 -14.54 -5.62 -12.64
N LEU A 184 -13.30 -6.07 -12.79
CA LEU A 184 -12.76 -7.22 -12.06
C LEU A 184 -12.63 -7.00 -10.55
N LEU A 185 -12.51 -5.75 -10.09
CA LEU A 185 -12.44 -5.39 -8.67
C LEU A 185 -13.82 -5.12 -8.05
N THR A 186 -14.88 -5.04 -8.87
CA THR A 186 -16.27 -4.84 -8.41
C THR A 186 -17.12 -6.11 -8.42
N ASP A 187 -16.63 -7.18 -9.05
CA ASP A 187 -17.25 -8.52 -9.08
C ASP A 187 -16.78 -9.39 -7.89
#